data_AF-A0A7X4CL45-F1
#
_entry.id   AF-A0A7X4CL45-F1
#
_cell.length_a   1.000
_cell.length_b   1.000
_cell.length_c   1.000
_cell.angle_alpha   90.00
_cell.angle_beta   90.00
_cell.angle_gamma   90.00
#
_symmetry.space_group_name_H-M   'P 1'
#
loop_
_entity.id
_entity.type
_entity.pdbx_description
1 polymer ?
#
loop_
_entity_poly.entity_id
_entity_poly.type
_entity_poly.pdbx_seq_one_letter_code
_entity_poly.pdbx_strand_id
1 'polypeptide(L)'
;YVIRPEFTADDTGFDRLEIRTHAQVQAVSAVRRDGTELDLNAFVPDIQDDHFVVSFPRLQGEDDSFKQLEVSFVVPVLRFGTEFSGWVFDSNDPDQIKQQVRPGNATFRFSGDAIAVNTPVGGRLLVDIAVTSNPLTPNGDGVNETVEIAYKLREVTASRPVQLAIYNLAGQLVVKLPPITARSGEFAHRWDGRDAAQQLVPPGTYIWRLQLEKKEERAGILSVAY
;
A
#
# COMPACT_ATOMS: atom_id res chain seq x y z
N TYR A 1 8.65 -4.20 12.52
CA TYR A 1 9.92 -4.89 12.18
C TYR A 1 10.29 -5.74 13.38
N VAL A 2 10.58 -7.04 13.20
CA VAL A 2 10.89 -7.94 14.33
C VAL A 2 12.19 -8.67 14.04
N ILE A 3 13.08 -8.72 15.02
CA ILE A 3 14.28 -9.54 14.98
C ILE A 3 14.32 -10.49 16.17
N ARG A 4 15.04 -11.60 16.00
CA ARG A 4 15.32 -12.58 17.04
C ARG A 4 16.79 -12.97 16.91
N PRO A 5 17.67 -12.50 17.81
CA PRO A 5 19.08 -12.82 17.76
C PRO A 5 19.31 -14.26 18.22
N GLU A 6 20.40 -14.85 17.78
CA GLU A 6 20.93 -16.11 18.26
C GLU A 6 22.40 -15.85 18.60
N PHE A 7 22.75 -16.02 19.88
CA PHE A 7 24.10 -15.78 20.37
C PHE A 7 24.81 -17.10 20.65
N THR A 8 26.10 -17.14 20.32
CA THR A 8 27.09 -18.14 20.71
C THR A 8 28.02 -17.57 21.78
N ALA A 9 28.87 -18.40 22.37
CA ALA A 9 29.74 -18.00 23.48
C ALA A 9 30.73 -16.87 23.14
N ASP A 10 31.06 -16.69 21.85
CA ASP A 10 32.02 -15.70 21.38
C ASP A 10 31.35 -14.39 20.92
N ASP A 11 30.02 -14.31 20.91
CA ASP A 11 29.30 -13.13 20.44
C ASP A 11 29.28 -12.02 21.51
N THR A 12 29.72 -10.83 21.13
CA THR A 12 29.82 -9.67 22.02
C THR A 12 28.47 -8.99 22.28
N GLY A 13 27.44 -9.28 21.48
CA GLY A 13 26.12 -8.66 21.58
C GLY A 13 26.00 -7.33 20.85
N PHE A 14 24.83 -6.68 20.98
CA PHE A 14 24.53 -5.41 20.34
C PHE A 14 23.50 -4.60 21.13
N ASP A 15 23.47 -3.28 20.92
CA ASP A 15 22.55 -2.36 21.61
C ASP A 15 21.92 -1.31 20.66
N ARG A 16 22.14 -1.47 19.35
CA ARG A 16 21.55 -0.64 18.30
C ARG A 16 20.94 -1.49 17.21
N LEU A 17 19.84 -1.00 16.66
CA LEU A 17 19.21 -1.51 15.44
C LEU A 17 18.96 -0.32 14.51
N GLU A 18 19.67 -0.30 13.38
CA GLU A 18 19.40 0.58 12.25
C GLU A 18 18.39 -0.10 11.33
N ILE A 19 17.38 0.64 10.88
CA ILE A 19 16.44 0.21 9.85
C ILE A 19 16.47 1.26 8.74
N ARG A 20 16.87 0.85 7.53
CA ARG A 20 16.83 1.70 6.34
C ARG A 20 15.44 1.75 5.75
N THR A 21 15.00 2.94 5.38
CA THR A 21 13.68 3.25 4.83
C THR A 21 13.83 4.05 3.53
N HIS A 22 12.82 4.05 2.66
CA HIS A 22 12.87 4.84 1.41
C HIS A 22 12.40 6.28 1.57
N ALA A 23 11.97 6.65 2.77
CA ALA A 23 11.53 7.97 3.15
C ALA A 23 11.74 8.15 4.64
N GLN A 24 11.79 9.42 5.08
CA GLN A 24 11.95 9.77 6.48
C GLN A 24 10.79 9.20 7.30
N VAL A 25 11.13 8.54 8.41
CA VAL A 25 10.15 8.02 9.37
C VAL A 25 9.47 9.19 10.07
N GLN A 26 8.14 9.17 10.13
CA GLN A 26 7.36 10.20 10.82
C GLN A 26 7.43 10.03 12.34
N ALA A 27 7.38 8.79 12.81
CA ALA A 27 7.51 8.44 14.22
C ALA A 27 7.89 6.97 14.39
N VAL A 28 8.71 6.68 15.41
CA VAL A 28 8.82 5.33 15.99
C VAL A 28 7.80 5.27 17.12
N SER A 29 6.80 4.41 16.99
CA SER A 29 5.65 4.37 17.92
C SER A 29 5.88 3.44 19.11
N ALA A 30 6.70 2.39 18.96
CA ALA A 30 7.06 1.50 20.06
C ALA A 30 8.32 0.70 19.75
N VAL A 31 9.09 0.39 20.80
CA VAL A 31 10.12 -0.65 20.80
C VAL A 31 9.77 -1.62 21.92
N ARG A 32 9.68 -2.92 21.63
CA ARG A 32 9.34 -3.96 22.61
C ARG A 32 10.39 -5.05 22.63
N ARG A 33 10.74 -5.51 23.84
CA ARG A 33 11.59 -6.68 24.08
C ARG A 33 10.76 -7.75 24.77
N ASP A 34 10.56 -8.90 24.12
CA ASP A 34 9.68 -9.99 24.56
C ASP A 34 8.28 -9.48 24.98
N GLY A 35 7.72 -8.57 24.18
CA GLY A 35 6.42 -7.95 24.44
C GLY A 35 6.43 -6.85 25.51
N THR A 36 7.54 -6.63 26.23
CA THR A 36 7.68 -5.51 27.17
C THR A 36 8.12 -4.26 26.44
N GLU A 37 7.33 -3.20 26.52
CA GLU A 37 7.63 -1.92 25.88
C GLU A 37 8.75 -1.16 26.60
N LEU A 38 9.68 -0.61 25.83
CA LEU A 38 10.78 0.23 26.31
C LEU A 38 10.36 1.70 26.31
N ASP A 39 10.86 2.47 27.28
CA ASP A 39 10.63 3.91 27.35
C ASP A 39 11.43 4.65 26.26
N LEU A 40 10.73 5.18 25.26
CA LEU A 40 11.32 5.94 24.16
C LEU A 40 11.89 7.30 24.61
N ASN A 41 11.57 7.79 25.81
CA ASN A 41 12.22 8.98 26.35
C ASN A 41 13.61 8.67 26.89
N ALA A 42 13.82 7.44 27.38
CA ALA A 42 15.13 6.96 27.81
C ALA A 42 15.99 6.48 26.62
N PHE A 43 15.34 5.94 25.58
CA PHE A 43 15.97 5.42 24.37
C PHE A 43 15.44 6.13 23.13
N VAL A 44 15.75 7.41 23.01
CA VAL A 44 15.24 8.26 21.92
C VAL A 44 15.73 7.73 20.57
N PRO A 45 14.81 7.41 19.63
CA PRO A 45 15.19 7.01 18.28
C PRO A 45 15.83 8.16 17.50
N ASP A 46 16.94 7.87 16.83
CA ASP A 46 17.61 8.80 15.93
C ASP A 46 17.00 8.65 14.52
N ILE A 47 16.25 9.64 14.07
CA ILE A 47 15.53 9.61 12.79
C ILE A 47 16.29 10.46 11.77
N GLN A 48 16.63 9.83 10.65
CA GLN A 48 17.29 10.43 9.49
C GLN A 48 16.40 10.33 8.25
N ASP A 49 16.83 10.91 7.13
CA ASP A 49 16.01 10.99 5.92
C ASP A 49 15.75 9.64 5.26
N ASP A 50 16.69 8.70 5.36
CA ASP A 50 16.68 7.39 4.69
C ASP A 50 16.85 6.20 5.64
N HIS A 51 16.90 6.45 6.95
CA HIS A 51 16.98 5.43 7.98
C HIS A 51 16.62 5.99 9.35
N PHE A 52 16.51 5.10 10.32
CA PHE A 52 16.49 5.48 11.72
C PHE A 52 17.21 4.42 12.56
N VAL A 53 17.70 4.83 13.72
CA VAL A 53 18.39 3.96 14.68
C VAL A 53 17.61 3.95 15.99
N VAL A 54 17.26 2.76 16.46
CA VAL A 54 16.73 2.57 17.82
C VAL A 54 17.85 2.07 18.74
N SER A 55 17.88 2.62 19.95
CA SER A 55 18.73 2.15 21.04
C SER A 55 17.90 1.35 22.04
N PHE A 56 18.54 0.42 22.74
CA PHE A 56 17.90 -0.41 23.75
C PHE A 56 18.96 -0.96 24.72
N PRO A 57 18.57 -1.48 25.89
CA PRO A 57 19.50 -2.20 26.75
C PRO A 57 20.16 -3.34 25.96
N ARG A 58 21.49 -3.42 26.05
CA ARG A 58 22.32 -4.38 25.31
C ARG A 58 21.75 -5.80 25.41
N LEU A 59 21.67 -6.47 24.26
CA LEU A 59 21.37 -7.89 24.14
C LEU A 59 22.70 -8.65 23.99
N GLN A 60 22.98 -9.58 24.90
CA GLN A 60 24.22 -10.36 24.87
C GLN A 60 24.07 -11.72 25.57
N GLY A 61 24.81 -12.72 25.08
CA GLY A 61 24.91 -14.03 25.71
C GLY A 61 23.64 -14.89 25.62
N GLU A 62 23.70 -16.09 26.20
CA GLU A 62 22.62 -17.10 26.09
C GLU A 62 21.28 -16.61 26.66
N ASP A 63 21.29 -15.83 27.73
CA ASP A 63 20.07 -15.31 28.38
C ASP A 63 19.27 -14.35 27.49
N ASP A 64 19.94 -13.66 26.55
CA ASP A 64 19.31 -12.77 25.58
C ASP A 64 19.10 -13.44 24.22
N SER A 65 19.60 -14.67 24.05
CA SER A 65 19.39 -15.45 22.84
C SER A 65 17.90 -15.73 22.67
N PHE A 66 17.44 -15.65 21.43
CA PHE A 66 16.04 -15.82 21.03
C PHE A 66 15.03 -14.79 21.57
N LYS A 67 15.46 -13.75 22.29
CA LYS A 67 14.57 -12.66 22.71
C LYS A 67 14.06 -11.88 21.49
N GLN A 68 12.76 -11.64 21.43
CA GLN A 68 12.17 -10.88 20.34
C GLN A 68 12.35 -9.39 20.58
N LEU A 69 12.95 -8.69 19.62
CA LEU A 69 12.94 -7.24 19.56
C LEU A 69 12.00 -6.79 18.44
N GLU A 70 10.92 -6.10 18.82
CA GLU A 70 9.91 -5.56 17.93
C GLU A 70 10.00 -4.04 17.88
N VAL A 71 10.04 -3.49 16.68
CA VAL A 71 10.03 -2.05 16.42
C VAL A 71 8.82 -1.70 15.56
N SER A 72 7.96 -0.82 16.09
CA SER A 72 6.81 -0.24 15.40
C SER A 72 7.12 1.20 14.99
N PHE A 73 6.87 1.55 13.74
CA PHE A 73 7.14 2.89 13.21
C PHE A 73 6.20 3.24 12.06
N VAL A 74 6.04 4.54 11.82
CA VAL A 74 5.18 5.13 10.79
C VAL A 74 6.05 5.79 9.74
N VAL A 75 5.95 5.33 8.49
CA VAL A 75 6.70 5.87 7.36
C VAL A 75 5.78 5.97 6.14
N PRO A 76 5.85 7.05 5.34
CA PRO A 76 5.10 7.11 4.08
C PRO A 76 5.65 6.04 3.12
N VAL A 77 4.88 4.97 2.92
CA VAL A 77 5.25 3.91 1.96
C VAL A 77 4.90 4.38 0.55
N LEU A 78 5.92 4.57 -0.29
CA LEU A 78 5.75 5.09 -1.64
C LEU A 78 5.53 3.98 -2.69
N ARG A 79 5.78 2.70 -2.37
CA ARG A 79 5.74 1.56 -3.32
C ARG A 79 5.42 0.22 -2.64
N PHE A 80 4.73 -0.68 -3.36
CA PHE A 80 4.57 -2.10 -3.01
C PHE A 80 5.88 -2.87 -3.22
N GLY A 81 6.22 -3.80 -2.32
CA GLY A 81 7.49 -4.55 -2.37
C GLY A 81 8.69 -3.77 -1.82
N THR A 82 8.45 -2.66 -1.12
CA THR A 82 9.48 -1.97 -0.36
C THR A 82 9.96 -2.88 0.77
N GLU A 83 11.19 -3.36 0.63
CA GLU A 83 11.90 -4.10 1.67
C GLU A 83 12.60 -3.12 2.60
N PHE A 84 12.51 -3.35 3.91
CA PHE A 84 13.35 -2.67 4.87
C PHE A 84 14.52 -3.57 5.21
N SER A 85 15.72 -3.02 5.14
CA SER A 85 16.92 -3.72 5.59
C SER A 85 17.29 -3.23 6.98
N GLY A 86 17.69 -4.16 7.84
CA GLY A 86 18.09 -3.86 9.21
C GLY A 86 19.55 -4.24 9.45
N TRP A 87 20.21 -3.48 10.33
CA TRP A 87 21.55 -3.77 10.80
C TRP A 87 21.60 -3.63 12.32
N VAL A 88 22.22 -4.59 12.98
CA VAL A 88 22.54 -4.49 14.41
C VAL A 88 24.01 -4.16 14.59
N PHE A 89 24.33 -3.39 15.63
CA PHE A 89 25.70 -3.05 15.99
C PHE A 89 25.82 -2.70 17.46
N ASP A 90 27.04 -2.82 17.96
CA ASP A 90 27.43 -2.38 19.29
C ASP A 90 27.89 -0.91 19.24
N SER A 91 27.26 -0.04 20.02
CA SER A 91 27.67 1.36 20.11
C SER A 91 29.03 1.56 20.77
N ASN A 92 29.55 0.56 21.49
CA ASN A 92 30.89 0.57 22.09
C ASN A 92 31.97 -0.03 21.17
N ASP A 93 31.60 -0.58 20.00
CA ASP A 93 32.57 -1.06 19.02
C ASP A 93 33.24 0.15 18.34
N PRO A 94 34.57 0.36 18.52
CA PRO A 94 35.28 1.48 17.91
C PRO A 94 35.26 1.43 16.37
N ASP A 95 35.13 0.23 15.80
CA ASP A 95 35.09 0.04 14.34
C ASP A 95 33.67 0.15 13.78
N GLN A 96 32.65 0.26 14.65
CA GLN A 96 31.23 0.37 14.33
C GLN A 96 30.76 -0.69 13.31
N ILE A 97 31.21 -1.93 13.49
CA ILE A 97 30.90 -3.00 12.55
C ILE A 97 29.41 -3.33 12.64
N LYS A 98 28.72 -3.19 11.51
CA LYS A 98 27.29 -3.46 11.37
C LYS A 98 27.05 -4.85 10.82
N GLN A 99 26.29 -5.65 11.55
CA GLN A 99 25.83 -6.96 11.08
C GLN A 99 24.43 -6.82 10.48
N GLN A 100 24.28 -7.23 9.21
CA GLN A 100 22.99 -7.20 8.54
C GLN A 100 22.04 -8.26 9.10
N VAL A 101 20.82 -7.86 9.41
CA VAL A 101 19.72 -8.75 9.79
C VAL A 101 19.31 -9.58 8.56
N ARG A 102 19.33 -10.91 8.69
CA ARG A 102 18.90 -11.82 7.63
C ARG A 102 17.38 -12.07 7.69
N PRO A 103 16.68 -12.15 6.55
CA PRO A 103 15.28 -12.58 6.52
C PRO A 103 15.10 -14.00 7.09
N GLY A 104 14.02 -14.21 7.85
CA GLY A 104 13.63 -15.53 8.37
C GLY A 104 12.41 -15.47 9.32
N ASN A 105 11.83 -16.63 9.65
CA ASN A 105 10.67 -16.79 10.54
C ASN A 105 10.98 -16.41 12.01
N ALA A 106 10.90 -15.12 12.33
CA ALA A 106 11.04 -14.59 13.70
C ALA A 106 9.72 -14.65 14.51
N THR A 107 8.55 -14.92 13.89
CA THR A 107 7.25 -15.03 14.57
C THR A 107 6.32 -16.06 13.90
N PHE A 108 5.41 -16.71 14.65
CA PHE A 108 4.36 -17.60 14.12
C PHE A 108 3.02 -16.88 13.79
N ARG A 109 2.94 -15.55 13.98
CA ARG A 109 1.71 -14.77 13.71
C ARG A 109 1.59 -14.24 12.29
N PHE A 110 2.60 -14.45 11.45
CA PHE A 110 2.62 -14.05 10.05
C PHE A 110 3.32 -15.14 9.23
N SER A 111 2.62 -15.79 8.30
CA SER A 111 3.25 -16.71 7.34
C SER A 111 4.01 -15.89 6.30
N GLY A 112 5.33 -15.82 6.42
CA GLY A 112 6.20 -15.29 5.38
C GLY A 112 7.62 -15.01 5.86
N ASP A 113 8.60 -15.72 5.31
CA ASP A 113 10.05 -15.53 5.48
C ASP A 113 10.60 -14.23 4.81
N ALA A 114 9.77 -13.19 4.71
CA ALA A 114 10.17 -11.91 4.13
C ALA A 114 10.07 -10.81 5.20
N ILE A 115 11.09 -9.96 5.25
CA ILE A 115 11.07 -8.66 5.92
C ILE A 115 10.12 -7.75 5.14
N ALA A 116 8.84 -8.10 5.15
CA ALA A 116 7.77 -7.43 4.45
C ALA A 116 7.04 -6.56 5.46
N VAL A 117 6.84 -5.31 5.07
CA VAL A 117 5.91 -4.41 5.74
C VAL A 117 4.53 -5.04 5.66
N ASN A 118 3.98 -5.44 6.81
CA ASN A 118 2.54 -5.58 6.93
C ASN A 118 1.94 -4.16 6.93
N THR A 119 1.85 -3.55 5.77
CA THR A 119 0.74 -2.64 5.53
C THR A 119 -0.53 -3.47 5.66
N PRO A 120 -1.67 -2.89 6.04
CA PRO A 120 -2.95 -3.52 5.81
C PRO A 120 -3.09 -3.71 4.29
N VAL A 121 -2.59 -4.83 3.75
CA VAL A 121 -2.97 -5.28 2.42
C VAL A 121 -4.41 -5.74 2.57
N GLY A 122 -5.30 -4.79 2.28
CA GLY A 122 -6.72 -4.92 2.54
C GLY A 122 -7.42 -3.61 2.21
N GLY A 123 -7.23 -3.11 1.00
CA GLY A 123 -7.87 -1.92 0.47
C GLY A 123 -8.13 -2.06 -1.02
N ARG A 124 -9.22 -1.45 -1.49
CA ARG A 124 -9.49 -1.33 -2.93
C ARG A 124 -8.45 -0.37 -3.54
N LEU A 125 -7.84 -0.71 -4.67
CA LEU A 125 -6.94 0.14 -5.46
C LEU A 125 -7.74 1.22 -6.22
N LEU A 126 -8.97 0.89 -6.60
CA LEU A 126 -9.93 1.83 -7.17
C LEU A 126 -10.81 2.39 -6.05
N VAL A 127 -10.58 3.66 -5.68
CA VAL A 127 -11.30 4.34 -4.60
C VAL A 127 -11.89 5.67 -5.05
N ASP A 128 -12.71 6.27 -4.18
CA ASP A 128 -13.30 7.60 -4.39
C ASP A 128 -14.00 7.74 -5.75
N ILE A 129 -14.74 6.70 -6.15
CA ILE A 129 -15.46 6.68 -7.43
C ILE A 129 -16.68 7.59 -7.34
N ALA A 130 -16.72 8.59 -8.22
CA ALA A 130 -17.84 9.50 -8.37
C ALA A 130 -18.39 9.42 -9.80
N VAL A 131 -19.71 9.37 -9.92
CA VAL A 131 -20.41 9.42 -11.21
C VAL A 131 -21.17 10.73 -11.25
N THR A 132 -20.78 11.63 -12.15
CA THR A 132 -21.41 12.95 -12.32
C THR A 132 -22.18 12.99 -13.63
N SER A 133 -23.16 13.90 -13.72
CA SER A 133 -24.11 13.97 -14.84
C SER A 133 -24.93 12.69 -15.02
N ASN A 134 -25.46 12.17 -13.90
CA ASN A 134 -26.37 11.04 -13.83
C ASN A 134 -27.71 11.50 -13.22
N PRO A 135 -28.84 11.46 -13.97
CA PRO A 135 -29.00 10.82 -15.27
C PRO A 135 -28.30 11.55 -16.42
N LEU A 136 -27.82 10.78 -17.40
CA LEU A 136 -27.29 11.23 -18.68
C LEU A 136 -28.47 11.59 -19.60
N THR A 137 -28.46 12.82 -20.14
CA THR A 137 -29.51 13.36 -21.01
C THR A 137 -28.94 13.85 -22.34
N PRO A 138 -28.61 12.95 -23.28
CA PRO A 138 -27.97 13.30 -24.55
C PRO A 138 -29.00 13.83 -25.58
N ASN A 139 -29.75 14.86 -25.21
CA ASN A 139 -30.82 15.47 -26.02
C ASN A 139 -30.34 16.67 -26.86
N GLY A 140 -29.09 17.09 -26.70
CA GLY A 140 -28.48 18.20 -27.44
C GLY A 140 -28.74 19.59 -26.85
N ASP A 141 -29.22 19.68 -25.61
CA ASP A 141 -29.41 20.96 -24.91
C ASP A 141 -28.14 21.47 -24.20
N GLY A 142 -27.09 20.65 -24.16
CA GLY A 142 -25.80 20.98 -23.55
C GLY A 142 -25.69 20.65 -22.06
N VAL A 143 -26.75 20.11 -21.46
CA VAL A 143 -26.82 19.72 -20.05
C VAL A 143 -26.81 18.19 -19.94
N ASN A 144 -25.93 17.65 -19.09
CA ASN A 144 -25.75 16.20 -18.89
C ASN A 144 -25.59 15.39 -20.19
N GLU A 145 -24.98 15.96 -21.23
CA GLU A 145 -24.70 15.28 -22.52
C GLU A 145 -23.68 14.15 -22.41
N THR A 146 -22.94 14.09 -21.30
CA THR A 146 -21.89 13.11 -21.06
C THR A 146 -21.82 12.80 -19.58
N VAL A 147 -21.82 11.52 -19.24
CA VAL A 147 -21.54 11.05 -17.89
C VAL A 147 -20.03 10.97 -17.69
N GLU A 148 -19.56 11.41 -16.53
CA GLU A 148 -18.16 11.27 -16.13
C GLU A 148 -18.07 10.33 -14.93
N ILE A 149 -17.19 9.33 -15.05
CA ILE A 149 -16.90 8.36 -13.99
C ILE A 149 -15.46 8.63 -13.55
N ALA A 150 -15.33 9.44 -12.51
CA ALA A 150 -14.07 9.83 -11.90
C ALA A 150 -13.67 8.85 -10.79
N TYR A 151 -12.38 8.58 -10.64
CA TYR A 151 -11.87 7.65 -9.64
C TYR A 151 -10.41 7.99 -9.25
N LYS A 152 -10.01 7.53 -8.06
CA LYS A 152 -8.62 7.54 -7.61
C LYS A 152 -8.03 6.16 -7.72
N LEU A 153 -6.88 6.08 -8.40
CA LEU A 153 -6.04 4.89 -8.42
C LEU A 153 -4.93 5.07 -7.38
N ARG A 154 -4.88 4.19 -6.38
CA ARG A 154 -3.83 4.19 -5.35
C ARG A 154 -2.92 2.97 -5.54
N GLU A 155 -1.69 3.08 -5.06
CA GLU A 155 -0.78 1.94 -4.87
C GLU A 155 -0.40 1.16 -6.16
N VAL A 156 -0.47 1.80 -7.33
CA VAL A 156 -0.08 1.18 -8.62
C VAL A 156 1.32 1.65 -9.05
N THR A 157 2.31 0.77 -8.88
CA THR A 157 3.75 1.06 -9.08
C THR A 157 4.23 1.02 -10.52
N ALA A 158 3.49 0.35 -11.41
CA ALA A 158 3.74 0.31 -12.84
C ALA A 158 2.47 0.74 -13.57
N SER A 159 2.57 1.39 -14.72
CA SER A 159 1.39 1.79 -15.50
C SER A 159 0.50 0.57 -15.80
N ARG A 160 -0.77 0.65 -15.40
CA ARG A 160 -1.77 -0.42 -15.63
C ARG A 160 -2.95 0.13 -16.44
N PRO A 161 -3.52 -0.65 -17.35
CA PRO A 161 -4.72 -0.24 -18.06
C PRO A 161 -5.93 -0.35 -17.13
N VAL A 162 -6.64 0.76 -16.93
CA VAL A 162 -7.96 0.80 -16.33
C VAL A 162 -8.99 0.80 -17.44
N GLN A 163 -9.93 -0.13 -17.36
CA GLN A 163 -10.93 -0.37 -18.38
C GLN A 163 -12.31 -0.07 -17.86
N LEU A 164 -13.04 0.83 -18.54
CA LEU A 164 -14.47 1.02 -18.31
C LEU A 164 -15.29 0.30 -19.39
N ALA A 165 -16.30 -0.45 -18.95
CA ALA A 165 -17.31 -1.06 -19.81
C ALA A 165 -18.71 -0.73 -19.28
N ILE A 166 -19.66 -0.54 -20.19
CA ILE A 166 -21.07 -0.27 -19.89
C ILE A 166 -21.90 -1.45 -20.37
N TYR A 167 -22.85 -1.88 -19.54
CA TYR A 167 -23.75 -3.00 -19.78
C TYR A 167 -25.19 -2.56 -19.61
N ASN A 168 -26.12 -3.21 -20.31
CA ASN A 168 -27.54 -3.10 -19.97
C ASN A 168 -27.90 -4.03 -18.80
N LEU A 169 -29.14 -3.94 -18.28
CA LEU A 169 -29.59 -4.79 -17.17
C LEU A 169 -29.69 -6.29 -17.53
N ALA A 170 -29.70 -6.64 -18.82
CA ALA A 170 -29.61 -8.03 -19.27
C ALA A 170 -28.16 -8.56 -19.25
N GLY A 171 -27.18 -7.75 -18.83
CA GLY A 171 -25.76 -8.11 -18.79
C GLY A 171 -25.08 -8.07 -20.16
N GLN A 172 -25.74 -7.53 -21.20
CA GLN A 172 -25.15 -7.39 -22.52
C GLN A 172 -24.23 -6.17 -22.56
N LEU A 173 -23.05 -6.33 -23.14
CA LEU A 173 -22.08 -5.26 -23.32
C LEU A 173 -22.63 -4.24 -24.33
N VAL A 174 -22.75 -2.99 -23.89
CA VAL A 174 -23.19 -1.85 -24.72
C VAL A 174 -21.99 -1.20 -25.38
N VAL A 175 -20.99 -0.84 -24.58
CA VAL A 175 -19.75 -0.24 -25.07
C VAL A 175 -18.60 -0.55 -24.12
N LYS A 176 -17.41 -0.64 -24.71
CA LYS A 176 -16.14 -0.71 -23.98
C LYS A 176 -15.30 0.48 -24.41
N LEU A 177 -15.04 1.39 -23.47
CA LEU A 177 -14.31 2.63 -23.74
C LEU A 177 -12.81 2.34 -23.91
N PRO A 178 -12.02 3.22 -24.56
CA PRO A 178 -10.58 3.07 -24.58
C PRO A 178 -10.01 2.99 -23.15
N PRO A 179 -9.09 2.04 -22.88
CA PRO A 179 -8.48 1.95 -21.56
C PRO A 179 -7.60 3.16 -21.28
N ILE A 180 -7.60 3.63 -20.04
CA ILE A 180 -6.66 4.66 -19.58
C ILE A 180 -5.49 3.95 -18.92
N THR A 181 -4.31 4.09 -19.52
CA THR A 181 -3.06 3.62 -18.91
C THR A 181 -2.68 4.57 -17.77
N ALA A 182 -2.91 4.13 -16.55
CA ALA A 182 -2.81 4.95 -15.35
C ALA A 182 -1.74 4.41 -14.39
N ARG A 183 -1.07 5.34 -13.70
CA ARG A 183 -0.33 5.11 -12.46
C ARG A 183 -1.14 5.66 -11.28
N SER A 184 -0.60 5.72 -10.07
CA SER A 184 -1.29 6.39 -8.96
C SER A 184 -1.69 7.84 -9.32
N GLY A 185 -2.95 8.20 -9.06
CA GLY A 185 -3.51 9.52 -9.43
C GLY A 185 -5.03 9.53 -9.56
N GLU A 186 -5.55 10.65 -10.06
CA GLU A 186 -6.97 10.88 -10.36
C GLU A 186 -7.21 10.76 -11.86
N PHE A 187 -8.27 10.03 -12.23
CA PHE A 187 -8.62 9.77 -13.62
C PHE A 187 -10.12 9.79 -13.79
N ALA A 188 -10.56 10.00 -15.04
CA ALA A 188 -11.97 9.97 -15.38
C ALA A 188 -12.17 9.36 -16.76
N HIS A 189 -13.17 8.49 -16.87
CA HIS A 189 -13.72 8.10 -18.16
C HIS A 189 -14.99 8.91 -18.43
N ARG A 190 -15.23 9.19 -19.72
CA ARG A 190 -16.42 9.91 -20.18
C ARG A 190 -17.20 9.06 -21.17
N TRP A 191 -18.52 9.11 -21.07
CA TRP A 191 -19.41 8.40 -21.98
C TRP A 191 -20.61 9.28 -22.35
N ASP A 192 -20.88 9.37 -23.65
CA ASP A 192 -21.87 10.24 -24.29
C ASP A 192 -23.21 9.52 -24.56
N GLY A 193 -23.40 8.31 -24.03
CA GLY A 193 -24.63 7.55 -24.21
C GLY A 193 -24.69 6.78 -25.53
N ARG A 194 -23.56 6.64 -26.24
CA ARG A 194 -23.51 5.88 -27.50
C ARG A 194 -22.95 4.47 -27.31
N ASP A 195 -23.47 3.52 -28.06
CA ASP A 195 -22.95 2.16 -28.13
C ASP A 195 -21.70 2.05 -29.02
N ALA A 196 -21.21 0.82 -29.20
CA ALA A 196 -20.07 0.53 -30.07
C ALA A 196 -20.31 0.88 -31.57
N ALA A 197 -21.57 0.96 -32.01
CA ALA A 197 -21.95 1.37 -33.36
C ALA A 197 -22.20 2.89 -33.47
N GLN A 198 -21.88 3.66 -32.42
CA GLN A 198 -22.10 5.11 -32.31
C GLN A 198 -23.58 5.51 -32.32
N GLN A 199 -24.48 4.58 -32.00
CA GLN A 199 -25.91 4.83 -31.88
C GLN A 199 -26.27 5.18 -30.43
N LEU A 200 -27.21 6.12 -30.25
CA LEU A 200 -27.71 6.45 -28.93
C LEU A 200 -28.42 5.24 -28.31
N VAL A 201 -28.09 4.95 -27.07
CA VAL A 201 -28.72 3.86 -26.34
C VAL A 201 -30.12 4.27 -25.88
N PRO A 202 -31.10 3.34 -25.82
CA PRO A 202 -32.43 3.66 -25.32
C PRO A 202 -32.43 4.21 -23.89
N PRO A 203 -33.41 5.04 -23.49
CA PRO A 203 -33.60 5.43 -22.10
C PRO A 203 -33.74 4.20 -21.20
N GLY A 204 -33.12 4.24 -20.02
CA GLY A 204 -33.11 3.12 -19.09
C GLY A 204 -31.94 3.14 -18.13
N THR A 205 -31.82 2.07 -17.33
CA THR A 205 -30.72 1.87 -16.38
C THR A 205 -29.63 1.00 -17.00
N TYR A 206 -28.39 1.39 -16.76
CA TYR A 206 -27.19 0.71 -17.24
C TYR A 206 -26.25 0.46 -16.07
N ILE A 207 -25.39 -0.54 -16.22
CA ILE A 207 -24.35 -0.91 -15.26
C ILE A 207 -23.01 -0.46 -15.85
N TRP A 208 -22.27 0.34 -15.10
CA TRP A 208 -20.87 0.61 -15.43
C TRP A 208 -19.98 -0.34 -14.65
N ARG A 209 -18.88 -0.76 -15.27
CA ARG A 209 -17.89 -1.67 -14.69
C ARG A 209 -16.49 -1.16 -14.98
N LEU A 210 -15.83 -0.71 -13.93
CA LEU A 210 -14.46 -0.24 -13.93
C LEU A 210 -13.55 -1.38 -13.46
N GLN A 211 -12.58 -1.74 -14.29
CA GLN A 211 -11.75 -2.92 -14.08
C GLN A 211 -10.26 -2.54 -14.17
N LEU A 212 -9.50 -2.92 -13.14
CA LEU A 212 -8.04 -2.83 -13.11
C LEU A 212 -7.47 -4.25 -13.27
N GLU A 213 -7.03 -4.56 -14.49
CA GLU A 213 -6.59 -5.91 -14.88
C GLU A 213 -7.59 -7.01 -14.45
N LYS A 214 -7.11 -8.17 -13.99
CA LYS A 214 -7.95 -9.24 -13.40
C LYS A 214 -7.94 -9.23 -11.87
N LYS A 215 -7.36 -8.19 -11.26
CA LYS A 215 -7.16 -8.12 -9.80
C LYS A 215 -8.33 -7.44 -9.09
N GLU A 216 -8.91 -6.40 -9.71
CA GLU A 216 -9.94 -5.60 -9.05
C GLU A 216 -11.00 -5.10 -10.03
N GLU A 217 -12.24 -5.09 -9.55
CA GLU A 217 -13.41 -4.61 -10.26
C GLU A 217 -14.29 -3.77 -9.35
N ARG A 218 -14.84 -2.69 -9.90
CA ARG A 218 -15.87 -1.86 -9.29
C ARG A 218 -17.01 -1.71 -10.28
N ALA A 219 -18.23 -1.80 -9.78
CA ALA A 219 -19.41 -1.60 -10.59
C ALA A 219 -20.41 -0.71 -9.86
N GLY A 220 -21.30 -0.12 -10.64
CA GLY A 220 -22.42 0.66 -10.15
C GLY A 220 -23.43 0.87 -11.26
N ILE A 221 -24.46 1.64 -10.96
CA ILE A 221 -25.53 1.95 -11.90
C ILE A 221 -25.42 3.39 -12.39
N LEU A 222 -25.90 3.64 -13.60
CA LEU A 222 -26.20 4.96 -14.14
C LEU A 222 -27.50 4.88 -14.94
N SER A 223 -28.14 6.02 -15.15
CA SER A 223 -29.40 6.10 -15.91
C SER A 223 -29.24 7.02 -17.11
N VAL A 224 -29.93 6.67 -18.20
CA VAL A 224 -30.08 7.49 -19.40
C VAL A 224 -31.54 7.89 -19.55
N ALA A 225 -31.81 9.17 -19.78
CA ALA A 225 -33.15 9.70 -19.97
C ALA A 225 -33.14 10.84 -21.00
N TYR A 226 -34.10 10.90 -21.91
CA TYR A 226 -34.29 12.00 -22.87
C TYR A 226 -35.65 11.86 -23.56
#